data_AF-A0A4Y2G319-F1
#
_entry.id   AF-A0A4Y2G319-F1
#
_cell.length_a   1.000
_cell.length_b   1.000
_cell.length_c   1.000
_cell.angle_alpha   90.00
_cell.angle_beta   90.00
_cell.angle_gamma   90.00
#
_symmetry.space_group_name_H-M   'P 1'
#
loop_
_entity.id
_entity.type
_entity.pdbx_description
1 polymer ?
#
loop_
_entity_poly.entity_id
_entity_poly.type
_entity_poly.pdbx_seq_one_letter_code
_entity_poly.pdbx_strand_id
1 'polypeptide(L)'
;MIPVWCWDETAWNSFFISAMARYGSSMNSTFLVNSAAHKYGDQPFDKYIEARENPVVSLLTTGGGWHNYHHVFPFDYAASELGYTINLTKVFIDVMAMIGLAYDLKTANPNAIKDRKLKSGDGTRVTRNDKLKHTLNTKNPK
;
A
#
# COMPACT_ATOMS: atom_id res chain seq x y z
N MET A 1 20.33 24.77 1.03
CA MET A 1 21.38 25.43 0.23
C MET A 1 21.17 25.25 -1.26
N ILE A 2 20.78 24.06 -1.74
CA ILE A 2 20.41 23.86 -3.17
C ILE A 2 19.45 24.95 -3.72
N PRO A 3 18.33 25.30 -3.05
CA PRO A 3 17.43 26.33 -3.59
C PRO A 3 18.06 27.72 -3.69
N VAL A 4 18.94 28.07 -2.73
CA VAL A 4 19.67 29.34 -2.72
C VAL A 4 20.65 29.41 -3.89
N TRP A 5 21.36 28.32 -4.19
CA TRP A 5 22.40 28.31 -5.22
C TRP A 5 21.87 28.07 -6.64
N CYS A 6 20.76 27.34 -6.79
CA CYS A 6 20.28 26.94 -8.12
C CYS A 6 19.24 27.91 -8.71
N TRP A 7 18.51 28.65 -7.89
CA TRP A 7 17.46 29.56 -8.35
C TRP A 7 17.26 30.78 -7.41
N ASP A 8 18.32 31.19 -6.71
CA ASP A 8 18.38 32.41 -5.88
C ASP A 8 17.27 32.55 -4.83
N GLU A 9 16.80 31.44 -4.25
CA GLU A 9 15.85 31.48 -3.14
C GLU A 9 16.50 32.05 -1.86
N THR A 10 15.71 32.71 -1.01
CA THR A 10 16.21 33.21 0.26
C THR A 10 16.65 32.07 1.19
N ALA A 11 17.69 32.29 1.98
CA ALA A 11 18.17 31.30 2.95
C ALA A 11 17.09 30.92 3.97
N TRP A 12 16.24 31.87 4.37
CA TRP A 12 15.16 31.66 5.32
C TRP A 12 14.03 30.78 4.76
N ASN A 13 13.52 31.08 3.55
CA ASN A 13 12.52 30.23 2.91
C ASN A 13 13.07 28.82 2.65
N SER A 14 14.32 28.74 2.19
CA SER A 14 15.02 27.47 1.98
C SER A 14 15.08 26.61 3.24
N PHE A 15 15.31 27.24 4.40
CA PHE A 15 15.38 26.53 5.67
C PHE A 15 13.99 26.12 6.17
N PHE A 16 13.05 27.05 6.28
CA PHE A 16 11.75 26.76 6.87
C PHE A 16 10.84 25.93 5.97
N ILE A 17 10.84 26.17 4.66
CA ILE A 17 9.94 25.48 3.74
C ILE A 17 10.62 24.22 3.20
N SER A 18 11.73 24.40 2.47
CA SER A 18 12.35 23.28 1.76
C SER A 18 12.99 22.26 2.69
N ALA A 19 13.45 22.65 3.90
CA ALA A 19 13.98 21.70 4.88
C ALA A 19 12.95 21.35 5.96
N MET A 20 12.54 22.29 6.82
CA MET A 20 11.72 21.98 8.00
C MET A 20 10.31 21.51 7.63
N ALA A 21 9.56 22.29 6.85
CA ALA A 21 8.19 21.94 6.49
C ALA A 21 8.13 20.65 5.67
N ARG A 22 9.03 20.48 4.69
CA ARG A 22 9.17 19.23 3.92
C ARG A 22 9.46 18.03 4.82
N TYR A 23 10.39 18.17 5.76
CA TYR A 23 10.74 17.09 6.67
C TYR A 23 9.57 16.75 7.61
N GLY A 24 8.94 17.76 8.20
CA GLY A 24 7.79 17.61 9.07
C GLY A 24 6.61 16.95 8.35
N SER A 25 6.27 17.39 7.14
CA SER A 25 5.20 16.79 6.36
C SER A 25 5.52 15.34 5.97
N SER A 26 6.74 15.07 5.51
CA SER A 26 7.19 13.70 5.18
C SER A 26 7.10 12.77 6.38
N MET A 27 7.51 13.24 7.56
CA MET A 27 7.43 12.46 8.79
C MET A 27 5.98 12.16 9.18
N ASN A 28 5.11 13.16 9.12
CA ASN A 28 3.68 12.97 9.42
C ASN A 28 3.02 12.01 8.43
N SER A 29 3.33 12.11 7.13
CA SER A 29 2.87 11.15 6.13
C SER A 29 3.27 9.72 6.49
N THR A 30 4.54 9.49 6.85
CA THR A 30 4.99 8.16 7.29
C THR A 30 4.25 7.68 8.54
N PHE A 31 4.03 8.56 9.53
CA PHE A 31 3.31 8.20 10.76
C PHE A 31 1.83 7.89 10.54
N LEU A 32 1.21 8.37 9.45
CA LEU A 32 -0.16 7.98 9.09
C LEU A 32 -0.28 6.48 8.79
N VAL A 33 0.79 5.83 8.30
CA VAL A 33 0.81 4.38 8.10
C VAL A 33 0.64 3.64 9.42
N ASN A 34 1.37 4.06 10.46
CA ASN A 34 1.31 3.43 11.78
C ASN A 34 0.05 3.79 12.58
N SER A 35 -0.65 4.86 12.21
CA SER A 35 -1.81 5.38 12.95
C SER A 35 -3.11 5.19 12.17
N ALA A 36 -3.37 6.04 11.18
CA ALA A 36 -4.62 6.02 10.42
C ALA A 36 -4.84 4.70 9.68
N ALA A 37 -3.81 4.09 9.08
CA ALA A 37 -3.93 2.80 8.41
C ALA A 37 -4.02 1.60 9.38
N HIS A 38 -3.97 1.81 10.69
CA HIS A 38 -4.32 0.80 11.70
C HIS A 38 -5.68 1.06 12.37
N LYS A 39 -6.37 2.16 12.04
CA LYS A 39 -7.61 2.57 12.72
C LYS A 39 -8.78 2.82 11.79
N TYR A 40 -8.53 3.29 10.57
CA TYR A 40 -9.56 3.71 9.63
C TYR A 40 -9.37 3.03 8.27
N GLY A 41 -10.43 2.40 7.76
CA GLY A 41 -10.44 1.71 6.47
C GLY A 41 -10.93 0.26 6.57
N ASP A 42 -10.87 -0.42 5.43
CA ASP A 42 -11.39 -1.77 5.24
C ASP A 42 -10.33 -2.84 5.58
N GLN A 43 -10.76 -4.07 5.88
CA GLN A 43 -9.90 -5.23 6.16
C GLN A 43 -10.23 -6.41 5.23
N PRO A 44 -10.06 -6.24 3.90
CA PRO A 44 -10.52 -7.23 2.93
C PRO A 44 -9.78 -8.57 2.96
N PHE A 45 -8.54 -8.61 3.47
CA PHE A 45 -7.71 -9.82 3.49
C PHE A 45 -7.72 -10.50 4.86
N ASP A 46 -7.63 -9.71 5.93
CA ASP A 46 -7.70 -10.24 7.30
C ASP A 46 -8.32 -9.24 8.26
N LYS A 47 -9.53 -9.54 8.75
CA LYS A 47 -10.27 -8.73 9.72
C LYS A 47 -9.80 -8.90 11.16
N TYR A 48 -8.92 -9.86 11.44
CA TYR A 48 -8.42 -10.15 12.79
C TYR A 48 -7.15 -9.36 13.15
N ILE A 49 -6.55 -8.64 12.21
CA ILE A 49 -5.41 -7.75 12.43
C ILE A 49 -5.85 -6.29 12.33
N GLU A 50 -5.22 -5.38 13.06
CA GLU A 50 -5.63 -3.96 13.05
C GLU A 50 -5.31 -3.21 11.74
N ALA A 51 -4.42 -3.75 10.89
CA ALA A 51 -4.03 -3.10 9.64
C ALA A 51 -5.22 -3.01 8.66
N ARG A 52 -5.38 -1.85 8.01
CA ARG A 52 -6.51 -1.50 7.15
C ARG A 52 -6.05 -0.95 5.80
N GLU A 53 -6.87 -1.17 4.78
CA GLU A 53 -6.76 -0.51 3.49
C GLU A 53 -7.32 0.92 3.59
N ASN A 54 -6.48 1.92 3.35
CA ASN A 54 -6.87 3.32 3.40
C ASN A 54 -6.35 4.08 2.16
N PRO A 55 -7.22 4.38 1.18
CA PRO A 55 -6.83 5.06 -0.05
C PRO A 55 -6.22 6.45 0.18
N VAL A 56 -6.68 7.18 1.21
CA VAL A 56 -6.16 8.52 1.55
C VAL A 56 -4.74 8.41 2.08
N VAL A 57 -4.50 7.47 3.00
CA VAL A 57 -3.13 7.19 3.48
C VAL A 57 -2.26 6.73 2.31
N SER A 58 -2.77 5.91 1.40
CA SER A 58 -2.01 5.45 0.23
C SER A 58 -1.57 6.60 -0.66
N LEU A 59 -2.44 7.60 -0.87
CA LEU A 59 -2.10 8.79 -1.65
C LEU A 59 -1.00 9.62 -0.98
N LEU A 60 -1.11 9.84 0.33
CA LEU A 60 -0.15 10.64 1.10
C LEU A 60 1.20 9.94 1.32
N THR A 61 1.23 8.62 1.18
CA THR A 61 2.41 7.75 1.43
C THR A 61 2.85 7.00 0.18
N THR A 62 2.44 7.50 -0.99
CA THR A 62 2.85 7.00 -2.31
C THR A 62 2.63 5.50 -2.54
N GLY A 63 1.67 4.87 -1.85
CA GLY A 63 1.39 3.43 -1.94
C GLY A 63 1.30 2.70 -0.60
N GLY A 64 1.74 3.32 0.51
CA GLY A 64 1.83 2.67 1.83
C GLY A 64 0.49 2.43 2.55
N GLY A 65 -0.63 2.87 2.00
CA GLY A 65 -1.95 2.79 2.64
C GLY A 65 -2.71 1.48 2.39
N TRP A 66 -2.21 0.61 1.51
CA TRP A 66 -2.74 -0.74 1.30
C TRP A 66 -2.24 -1.70 2.40
N HIS A 67 -2.50 -1.32 3.65
CA HIS A 67 -1.78 -1.87 4.80
C HIS A 67 -2.32 -3.23 5.24
N ASN A 68 -3.62 -3.51 5.05
CA ASN A 68 -4.16 -4.84 5.33
C ASN A 68 -3.53 -5.89 4.40
N TYR A 69 -3.37 -5.57 3.11
CA TYR A 69 -2.65 -6.43 2.17
C TYR A 69 -1.19 -6.60 2.57
N HIS A 70 -0.49 -5.50 2.86
CA HIS A 70 0.93 -5.53 3.22
C HIS A 70 1.22 -6.41 4.44
N HIS A 71 0.39 -6.35 5.49
CA HIS A 71 0.57 -7.21 6.67
C HIS A 71 0.30 -8.69 6.39
N VAL A 72 -0.61 -8.99 5.45
CA VAL A 72 -0.96 -10.38 5.10
C VAL A 72 0.03 -10.99 4.10
N PHE A 73 0.56 -10.20 3.17
CA PHE A 73 1.52 -10.60 2.15
C PHE A 73 2.78 -9.71 2.19
N PRO A 74 3.58 -9.76 3.27
CA PRO A 74 4.69 -8.82 3.50
C PRO A 74 5.85 -8.97 2.50
N PHE A 75 5.89 -10.10 1.78
CA PHE A 75 6.90 -10.40 0.77
C PHE A 75 6.54 -9.86 -0.63
N ASP A 76 5.30 -9.38 -0.84
CA ASP A 76 4.87 -8.87 -2.13
C ASP A 76 5.47 -7.48 -2.37
N TYR A 77 6.24 -7.33 -3.45
CA TYR A 77 6.93 -6.08 -3.78
C TYR A 77 5.99 -4.90 -4.05
N ALA A 78 4.76 -5.18 -4.52
CA ALA A 78 3.78 -4.15 -4.80
C ALA A 78 3.09 -3.66 -3.53
N ALA A 79 3.12 -4.44 -2.43
CA ALA A 79 2.41 -4.18 -1.20
C ALA A 79 0.89 -3.88 -1.38
N SER A 80 0.30 -4.28 -2.51
CA SER A 80 -1.11 -4.04 -2.83
C SER A 80 -1.62 -5.03 -3.86
N GLU A 81 -2.89 -5.43 -3.74
CA GLU A 81 -3.59 -6.18 -4.77
C GLU A 81 -3.95 -5.32 -6.00
N LEU A 82 -4.17 -4.01 -5.82
CA LEU A 82 -4.74 -3.13 -6.87
C LEU A 82 -3.71 -2.64 -7.89
N GLY A 83 -2.51 -3.23 -7.90
CA GLY A 83 -1.42 -2.89 -8.79
C GLY A 83 -1.02 -1.42 -8.66
N TYR A 84 -1.24 -0.65 -9.73
CA TYR A 84 -0.82 0.75 -9.84
C TYR A 84 -1.76 1.77 -9.19
N THR A 85 -2.93 1.34 -8.73
CA THR A 85 -3.93 2.24 -8.14
C THR A 85 -3.39 2.87 -6.85
N ILE A 86 -3.13 4.18 -6.89
CA ILE A 86 -2.56 4.95 -5.77
C ILE A 86 -1.30 4.27 -5.21
N ASN A 87 -0.41 3.80 -6.10
CA ASN A 87 0.81 3.10 -5.73
C ASN A 87 1.98 3.52 -6.62
N LEU A 88 2.52 4.71 -6.32
CA LEU A 88 3.64 5.28 -7.08
C LEU A 88 4.95 4.51 -6.80
N THR A 89 5.11 3.94 -5.62
CA THR A 89 6.25 3.08 -5.27
C THR A 89 6.37 1.89 -6.22
N LYS A 90 5.24 1.21 -6.53
CA LYS A 90 5.24 0.13 -7.53
C LYS A 90 5.71 0.61 -8.90
N VAL A 91 5.17 1.74 -9.38
CA VAL A 91 5.57 2.31 -10.68
C VAL A 91 7.08 2.56 -10.71
N PHE A 92 7.64 3.14 -9.64
CA PHE A 92 9.07 3.36 -9.53
C PHE A 92 9.87 2.05 -9.61
N ILE A 93 9.47 1.02 -8.86
CA ILE A 93 10.14 -0.29 -8.88
C ILE A 93 10.05 -0.94 -10.27
N ASP A 94 8.90 -0.88 -10.93
CA ASP A 94 8.71 -1.45 -12.26
C ASP A 94 9.56 -0.72 -13.32
N VAL A 95 9.73 0.60 -13.20
CA VAL A 95 10.67 1.36 -14.05
C VAL A 95 12.12 0.95 -13.78
N MET A 96 12.52 0.81 -12.52
CA MET A 96 13.86 0.33 -12.16
C MET A 96 14.10 -1.09 -12.68
N ALA A 97 13.10 -1.96 -12.67
CA ALA A 97 13.20 -3.30 -13.22
C ALA A 97 13.32 -3.29 -14.75
N MET A 98 12.61 -2.38 -15.43
CA MET A 98 12.70 -2.21 -16.87
C MET A 98 14.12 -1.82 -17.34
N ILE A 99 14.82 -0.99 -16.56
CA ILE A 99 16.21 -0.59 -16.84
C ILE A 99 17.26 -1.54 -16.22
N GLY A 100 16.83 -2.67 -15.64
CA GLY A 100 17.72 -3.70 -15.09
C GLY A 100 18.33 -3.38 -13.72
N LEU A 101 17.85 -2.35 -13.02
CA LEU A 101 18.30 -1.99 -11.67
C LEU A 101 17.55 -2.73 -10.55
N ALA A 102 16.41 -3.36 -10.87
CA ALA A 102 15.67 -4.23 -9.96
C ALA A 102 15.36 -5.57 -10.64
N TYR A 103 15.33 -6.65 -9.87
CA TYR A 103 15.10 -8.02 -10.35
C TYR A 103 14.51 -8.87 -9.22
N ASP A 104 14.07 -10.09 -9.53
CA ASP A 104 13.43 -11.03 -8.59
C ASP A 104 12.24 -10.42 -7.82
N LEU A 105 11.38 -9.67 -8.54
CA LEU A 105 10.19 -9.05 -7.96
C LEU A 105 9.18 -10.13 -7.55
N LYS A 106 8.90 -10.24 -6.26
CA LYS A 106 8.01 -11.26 -5.69
C LYS A 106 6.58 -10.76 -5.61
N THR A 107 5.63 -11.52 -6.15
CA THR A 107 4.19 -11.24 -6.06
C THR A 107 3.46 -12.37 -5.37
N ALA A 108 2.45 -12.06 -4.57
CA ALA A 108 1.60 -13.08 -3.97
C ALA A 108 0.75 -13.80 -5.04
N ASN A 109 0.51 -15.09 -4.80
CA ASN A 109 -0.26 -15.92 -5.72
C ASN A 109 -1.74 -15.45 -5.75
N PRO A 110 -2.33 -15.16 -6.92
CA PRO A 110 -3.72 -14.71 -7.03
C PRO A 110 -4.75 -15.62 -6.35
N ASN A 111 -4.54 -16.94 -6.37
CA ASN A 111 -5.41 -17.90 -5.69
C ASN A 111 -5.28 -17.78 -4.17
N ALA A 112 -4.05 -17.63 -3.66
CA ALA A 112 -3.81 -17.43 -2.23
C ALA A 112 -4.44 -16.12 -1.72
N ILE A 113 -4.35 -15.04 -2.51
CA ILE A 113 -5.01 -13.76 -2.23
C ILE A 113 -6.53 -13.97 -2.17
N LYS A 114 -7.12 -14.64 -3.15
CA LYS A 114 -8.56 -14.92 -3.21
C LYS A 114 -9.03 -15.76 -2.01
N ASP A 115 -8.33 -16.85 -1.72
CA ASP A 115 -8.66 -17.74 -0.61
C ASP A 115 -8.56 -17.01 0.73
N ARG A 116 -7.55 -16.14 0.89
CA ARG A 116 -7.39 -15.34 2.10
C ARG A 116 -8.55 -14.37 2.31
N LYS A 117 -8.97 -13.65 1.26
CA LYS A 117 -10.16 -12.78 1.30
C LYS A 117 -11.44 -13.54 1.69
N LEU A 118 -11.61 -14.75 1.19
CA LEU A 118 -12.78 -15.59 1.49
C LEU A 118 -12.75 -16.16 2.91
N LYS A 119 -11.55 -16.51 3.42
CA LYS A 119 -11.36 -17.14 4.72
C LYS A 119 -11.40 -16.14 5.89
N SER A 120 -10.68 -15.02 5.77
CA SER A 120 -10.47 -14.07 6.88
C SER A 120 -10.85 -12.63 6.56
N GLY A 121 -11.22 -12.31 5.32
CA GLY A 121 -11.64 -10.97 4.95
C GLY A 121 -12.92 -10.51 5.63
N ASP A 122 -13.08 -9.19 5.77
CA ASP A 122 -14.31 -8.56 6.24
C ASP A 122 -15.48 -8.61 5.24
N GLY A 123 -15.18 -8.96 3.97
CA GLY A 123 -16.14 -9.09 2.88
C GLY A 123 -16.33 -7.85 2.01
N THR A 124 -15.59 -6.76 2.27
CA THR A 124 -15.66 -5.50 1.50
C THR A 124 -15.22 -5.67 0.04
N ARG A 125 -14.25 -6.57 -0.23
CA ARG A 125 -13.72 -6.87 -1.58
C ARG A 125 -14.02 -8.28 -2.07
N VAL A 126 -15.17 -8.84 -1.67
CA VAL A 126 -15.63 -10.17 -2.11
C VAL A 126 -17.01 -10.07 -2.74
N THR A 127 -17.18 -10.55 -3.98
CA THR A 127 -18.49 -10.56 -4.63
C THR A 127 -19.40 -11.66 -4.07
N ARG A 128 -20.72 -11.51 -4.23
CA ARG A 128 -21.70 -12.55 -3.84
C ARG A 128 -21.43 -13.89 -4.54
N ASN A 129 -21.01 -13.86 -5.80
CA ASN A 129 -20.68 -15.05 -6.59
C ASN A 129 -19.42 -15.76 -6.07
N ASP A 130 -18.43 -15.02 -5.59
CA ASP A 130 -17.23 -15.61 -4.98
C ASP A 130 -17.55 -16.37 -3.69
N LYS A 131 -18.43 -15.82 -2.84
CA LYS A 131 -18.89 -16.50 -1.62
C LYS A 131 -19.64 -17.80 -1.92
N LEU A 132 -20.49 -17.80 -2.94
CA LEU A 132 -21.26 -18.98 -3.37
C LEU A 132 -20.33 -20.07 -3.89
N LYS A 133 -19.40 -19.74 -4.79
CA LYS A 133 -18.42 -20.69 -5.34
C LYS A 133 -17.53 -21.31 -4.25
N HIS A 134 -17.07 -20.49 -3.30
CA HIS A 134 -16.26 -20.99 -2.18
C HIS A 134 -17.05 -21.97 -1.31
N THR A 135 -18.29 -21.63 -0.93
CA THR A 135 -19.15 -22.50 -0.13
C THR A 135 -19.46 -23.83 -0.83
N LEU A 136 -19.63 -23.81 -2.15
CA LEU A 136 -19.85 -25.03 -2.94
C LEU A 136 -18.60 -25.92 -2.96
N ASN A 137 -17.42 -25.35 -3.16
CA ASN A 137 -16.15 -26.08 -3.17
C ASN A 137 -15.80 -26.67 -1.79
N THR A 138 -16.14 -26.00 -0.68
CA THR A 138 -15.90 -26.54 0.67
C THR A 138 -16.89 -27.63 1.06
N LYS A 139 -18.12 -27.61 0.53
CA LYS A 139 -19.12 -28.66 0.77
C LYS A 139 -18.89 -29.90 -0.08
N ASN A 140 -18.38 -29.75 -1.30
CA ASN A 140 -18.06 -30.84 -2.22
C ASN A 140 -16.58 -30.75 -2.64
N PRO A 141 -15.63 -31.12 -1.76
CA PRO A 141 -14.23 -31.21 -2.15
C PRO A 141 -14.10 -32.28 -3.25
N LYS A 142 -13.40 -31.93 -4.34
CA LYS A 142 -13.05 -32.87 -5.40
C LYS A 142 -12.06 -33.92 -4.91
#